data_AF-A0A1Z5KM96-F1
#
_entry.id   AF-A0A1Z5KM96-F1
#
_cell.length_a   1.000
_cell.length_b   1.000
_cell.length_c   1.000
_cell.angle_alpha   90.00
_cell.angle_beta   90.00
_cell.angle_gamma   90.00
#
_symmetry.space_group_name_H-M   'P 1'
#
loop_
_entity.id
_entity.type
_entity.pdbx_description
1 polymer ?
#
loop_
_entity_poly.entity_id
_entity_poly.type
_entity_poly.pdbx_seq_one_letter_code
_entity_poly.pdbx_strand_id
1 'polypeptide(L)'
;MRARLEIDYNYEPRYVDSEHCRFLTEAECEDFDQDYGRQLRERRLNPSEGDFKVLVLLIKFSDHADKEVPPREYYEELFNGSGPSDINEVGSMKDWLNTNSMGKYKVQFDVRDWEVAPNTESFYAAGNAGRTSDLQEIYRDVLTKIDNEGSVTFTDGYIDTDGFLNHLVVIHSGIMAEIGDLSCIETSFMDRIWASGSYSPKGGDNVWRSKDWFEVGGLVIASAFDAPACNKNTGELILEPVKLGVFAHEYCHGFGLVDLYDQGQQKLVVGGIGRFGIMASSQGWDISLATPGHLSGWSRERIGWMESITIEKDGYYALQPMEISSSAYKITHGYPDGEYLLIENKYPMLYDKDVEQGGIVVYHVDDTKDGQRERSYPGGEGWPAKHYRVAVVQADGQFHLEKGTDYGTKTDFFTKGMMLGSGGDQPNTDGYQSGVLTPTGISIEIMSNPSFLVVIRVSGFNSRSAGLNLDPSDGIAVDDKASESPVDFDGDYSAKTSSEVLRWVLALFSGLGLMVGLAIAVL
;
A
#
# COMPACT_ATOMS: atom_id res chain seq x y z
N MET A 1 20.41 6.21 -38.71
CA MET A 1 19.32 5.64 -39.52
C MET A 1 19.70 4.22 -39.88
N ARG A 2 19.17 3.21 -39.17
CA ARG A 2 19.22 1.82 -39.66
C ARG A 2 18.22 1.73 -40.82
N ALA A 3 18.61 1.07 -41.92
CA ALA A 3 17.75 0.87 -43.08
C ALA A 3 16.58 -0.05 -42.70
N ARG A 4 15.39 0.23 -43.22
CA ARG A 4 14.20 -0.61 -43.03
C ARG A 4 14.45 -1.94 -43.74
N LEU A 5 14.42 -3.04 -43.00
CA LEU A 5 14.58 -4.37 -43.56
C LEU A 5 13.18 -4.84 -44.01
N GLU A 6 12.95 -4.95 -45.32
CA GLU A 6 11.75 -5.57 -45.86
C GLU A 6 11.91 -7.10 -45.79
N ILE A 7 11.80 -7.65 -44.58
CA ILE A 7 11.84 -9.09 -44.32
C ILE A 7 10.42 -9.55 -44.00
N ASP A 8 9.98 -10.62 -44.66
CA ASP A 8 8.77 -11.36 -44.31
C ASP A 8 9.14 -12.31 -43.17
N TYR A 9 8.75 -11.98 -41.93
CA TYR A 9 9.11 -12.77 -40.75
C TYR A 9 8.20 -14.00 -40.67
N ASN A 10 8.78 -15.20 -40.49
CA ASN A 10 7.99 -16.39 -40.12
C ASN A 10 7.73 -16.45 -38.60
N TYR A 11 8.40 -15.58 -37.85
CA TYR A 11 8.24 -15.39 -36.42
C TYR A 11 7.29 -14.21 -36.11
N GLU A 12 6.19 -14.48 -35.41
CA GLU A 12 5.33 -13.43 -34.86
C GLU A 12 5.76 -13.12 -33.40
N PRO A 13 6.30 -11.91 -33.13
CA PRO A 13 6.70 -11.53 -31.77
C PRO A 13 5.47 -11.45 -30.86
N ARG A 14 5.60 -11.94 -29.63
CA ARG A 14 4.50 -12.05 -28.66
C ARG A 14 4.48 -10.92 -27.64
N TYR A 15 5.65 -10.38 -27.31
CA TYR A 15 5.86 -9.46 -26.19
C TYR A 15 6.28 -8.06 -26.64
N VAL A 16 6.87 -7.91 -27.83
CA VAL A 16 7.26 -6.62 -28.40
C VAL A 16 6.42 -6.25 -29.62
N ASP A 17 6.17 -4.96 -29.81
CA ASP A 17 5.43 -4.45 -30.98
C ASP A 17 6.13 -4.88 -32.28
N SER A 18 5.37 -5.47 -33.19
CA SER A 18 5.79 -5.83 -34.55
C SER A 18 6.47 -4.68 -35.32
N GLU A 19 6.12 -3.41 -35.05
CA GLU A 19 6.79 -2.24 -35.62
C GLU A 19 8.24 -2.08 -35.15
N HIS A 20 8.54 -2.50 -33.91
CA HIS A 20 9.88 -2.45 -33.33
C HIS A 20 10.82 -3.46 -34.01
N CYS A 21 10.28 -4.60 -34.42
CA CYS A 21 11.02 -5.64 -35.12
C CYS A 21 11.40 -5.27 -36.56
N ARG A 22 10.77 -4.25 -37.17
CA ARG A 22 11.07 -3.83 -38.57
C ARG A 22 12.46 -3.23 -38.78
N PHE A 23 13.19 -2.95 -37.69
CA PHE A 23 14.55 -2.42 -37.72
C PHE A 23 15.60 -3.44 -37.24
N LEU A 24 15.17 -4.69 -37.00
CA LEU A 24 15.97 -5.79 -36.47
C LEU A 24 15.92 -6.97 -37.46
N THR A 25 16.94 -7.82 -37.47
CA THR A 25 16.83 -9.12 -38.16
C THR A 25 15.86 -10.05 -37.42
N GLU A 26 15.39 -11.13 -38.06
CA GLU A 26 14.46 -12.10 -37.42
C GLU A 26 15.04 -12.69 -36.13
N ALA A 27 16.32 -13.07 -36.12
CA ALA A 27 16.99 -13.58 -34.93
C ALA A 27 17.17 -12.52 -33.83
N GLU A 28 17.40 -11.25 -34.19
CA GLU A 28 17.49 -10.16 -33.22
C GLU A 28 16.11 -9.78 -32.66
N CYS A 29 15.06 -9.83 -33.48
CA CYS A 29 13.68 -9.65 -33.03
C CYS A 29 13.25 -10.81 -32.11
N GLU A 30 13.58 -12.06 -32.46
CA GLU A 30 13.30 -13.22 -31.63
C GLU A 30 14.05 -13.16 -30.30
N ASP A 31 15.36 -12.86 -30.30
CA ASP A 31 16.11 -12.75 -29.06
C ASP A 31 15.62 -11.58 -28.20
N PHE A 32 15.28 -10.44 -28.81
CA PHE A 32 14.73 -9.29 -28.09
C PHE A 32 13.31 -9.54 -27.58
N ASP A 33 12.45 -10.21 -28.34
CA ASP A 33 11.09 -10.60 -27.91
C ASP A 33 11.16 -11.62 -26.76
N GLN A 34 12.07 -12.60 -26.86
CA GLN A 34 12.30 -13.58 -25.80
C GLN A 34 12.95 -12.96 -24.57
N ASP A 35 13.89 -12.02 -24.75
CA ASP A 35 14.57 -11.31 -23.65
C ASP A 35 13.63 -10.32 -22.98
N TYR A 36 12.83 -9.58 -23.73
CA TYR A 36 11.78 -8.74 -23.19
C TYR A 36 10.73 -9.60 -22.46
N GLY A 37 10.35 -10.74 -23.03
CA GLY A 37 9.54 -11.74 -22.33
C GLY A 37 10.21 -12.27 -21.05
N ARG A 38 11.54 -12.47 -21.02
CA ARG A 38 12.30 -12.86 -19.82
C ARG A 38 12.28 -11.73 -18.79
N GLN A 39 12.49 -10.48 -19.20
CA GLN A 39 12.47 -9.31 -18.33
C GLN A 39 11.07 -9.03 -17.77
N LEU A 40 10.01 -9.25 -18.56
CA LEU A 40 8.62 -9.23 -18.10
C LEU A 40 8.39 -10.32 -17.04
N ARG A 41 8.92 -11.53 -17.23
CA ARG A 41 8.90 -12.61 -16.21
C ARG A 41 9.72 -12.27 -14.95
N GLU A 42 10.72 -11.39 -15.03
CA GLU A 42 11.58 -11.01 -13.91
C GLU A 42 11.04 -9.84 -13.06
N ARG A 43 10.04 -9.08 -13.54
CA ARG A 43 9.38 -7.99 -12.78
C ARG A 43 7.90 -7.84 -13.16
N ARG A 44 7.09 -8.88 -12.97
CA ARG A 44 5.66 -8.80 -13.23
C ARG A 44 4.86 -8.52 -11.97
N LEU A 45 4.15 -7.40 -11.93
CA LEU A 45 3.16 -7.13 -10.90
C LEU A 45 1.82 -7.73 -11.32
N ASN A 46 1.06 -8.28 -10.38
CA ASN A 46 -0.30 -8.73 -10.69
C ASN A 46 -1.19 -7.53 -11.06
N PRO A 47 -2.17 -7.73 -11.95
CA PRO A 47 -3.07 -6.66 -12.34
C PRO A 47 -3.79 -6.10 -11.10
N SER A 48 -3.78 -4.78 -10.98
CA SER A 48 -4.34 -4.05 -9.83
C SER A 48 -5.66 -3.34 -10.15
N GLU A 49 -6.16 -3.40 -11.39
CA GLU A 49 -7.44 -2.80 -11.78
C GLU A 49 -8.23 -3.75 -12.71
N GLY A 50 -9.52 -3.92 -12.46
CA GLY A 50 -10.39 -4.80 -13.22
C GLY A 50 -11.34 -5.64 -12.37
N ASP A 51 -11.93 -6.63 -13.02
CA ASP A 51 -12.80 -7.64 -12.42
C ASP A 51 -12.07 -9.00 -12.40
N PHE A 52 -11.93 -9.59 -11.22
CA PHE A 52 -11.09 -10.76 -11.00
C PHE A 52 -11.82 -11.85 -10.23
N LYS A 53 -11.40 -13.11 -10.45
CA LYS A 53 -11.67 -14.23 -9.57
C LYS A 53 -10.38 -14.73 -8.96
N VAL A 54 -10.47 -15.17 -7.70
CA VAL A 54 -9.31 -15.63 -6.93
C VAL A 54 -9.66 -16.92 -6.21
N LEU A 55 -8.81 -17.93 -6.36
CA LEU A 55 -8.96 -19.18 -5.61
C LEU A 55 -8.48 -19.00 -4.18
N VAL A 56 -9.29 -19.47 -3.23
CA VAL A 56 -8.90 -19.62 -1.82
C VAL A 56 -8.87 -21.11 -1.49
N LEU A 57 -7.67 -21.65 -1.34
CA LEU A 57 -7.43 -23.05 -1.01
C LEU A 57 -7.30 -23.21 0.50
N LEU A 58 -8.09 -24.12 1.07
CA LEU A 58 -8.01 -24.48 2.48
C LEU A 58 -7.27 -25.82 2.59
N ILE A 59 -6.09 -25.83 3.22
CA ILE A 59 -5.17 -26.97 3.21
C ILE A 59 -4.86 -27.45 4.63
N LYS A 60 -5.23 -28.69 4.93
CA LYS A 60 -4.74 -29.41 6.10
C LYS A 60 -3.45 -30.14 5.76
N PHE A 61 -2.46 -30.09 6.64
CA PHE A 61 -1.31 -31.00 6.55
C PHE A 61 -1.71 -32.44 6.91
N SER A 62 -0.93 -33.43 6.49
CA SER A 62 -1.27 -34.85 6.71
C SER A 62 -1.33 -35.24 8.19
N ASP A 63 -0.50 -34.63 9.03
CA ASP A 63 -0.54 -34.73 10.50
C ASP A 63 -1.63 -33.89 11.16
N HIS A 64 -2.33 -33.04 10.39
CA HIS A 64 -3.45 -32.23 10.83
C HIS A 64 -4.80 -32.70 10.24
N ALA A 65 -4.88 -33.87 9.60
CA ALA A 65 -6.09 -34.34 8.92
C ALA A 65 -7.35 -34.26 9.81
N ASP A 66 -7.22 -34.71 11.06
CA ASP A 66 -8.28 -34.72 12.07
C ASP A 66 -8.32 -33.45 12.95
N LYS A 67 -7.42 -32.48 12.70
CA LYS A 67 -7.40 -31.21 13.44
C LYS A 67 -8.69 -30.43 13.17
N GLU A 68 -9.31 -29.93 14.23
CA GLU A 68 -10.43 -29.00 14.13
C GLU A 68 -9.93 -27.67 13.56
N VAL A 69 -10.64 -27.16 12.55
CA VAL A 69 -10.31 -25.94 11.83
C VAL A 69 -11.59 -25.15 11.60
N PRO A 70 -11.52 -23.84 11.38
CA PRO A 70 -12.69 -23.06 10.98
C PRO A 70 -13.34 -23.66 9.72
N PRO A 71 -14.67 -23.75 9.66
CA PRO A 71 -15.37 -24.33 8.52
C PRO A 71 -15.20 -23.43 7.28
N ARG A 72 -15.45 -23.97 6.09
CA ARG A 72 -15.34 -23.20 4.83
C ARG A 72 -16.21 -21.93 4.86
N GLU A 73 -17.40 -22.02 5.45
CA GLU A 73 -18.36 -20.92 5.56
C GLU A 73 -17.78 -19.72 6.34
N TYR A 74 -16.86 -19.95 7.28
CA TYR A 74 -16.13 -18.87 7.95
C TYR A 74 -15.33 -18.03 6.95
N TYR A 75 -14.63 -18.70 6.03
CA TYR A 75 -13.81 -18.04 5.02
C TYR A 75 -14.65 -17.45 3.89
N GLU A 76 -15.77 -18.08 3.52
CA GLU A 76 -16.72 -17.47 2.58
C GLU A 76 -17.23 -16.12 3.13
N GLU A 77 -17.57 -16.06 4.42
CA GLU A 77 -17.93 -14.79 5.05
C GLU A 77 -16.73 -13.84 5.13
N LEU A 78 -15.55 -14.27 5.59
CA LEU A 78 -14.35 -13.42 5.69
C LEU A 78 -13.95 -12.77 4.34
N PHE A 79 -14.06 -13.51 3.24
CA PHE A 79 -13.61 -13.05 1.92
C PHE A 79 -14.72 -12.44 1.06
N ASN A 80 -15.95 -12.96 1.12
CA ASN A 80 -17.07 -12.56 0.25
C ASN A 80 -18.28 -11.99 1.00
N GLY A 81 -18.25 -11.94 2.33
CA GLY A 81 -19.31 -11.36 3.16
C GLY A 81 -19.67 -9.94 2.73
N SER A 82 -20.91 -9.54 3.02
CA SER A 82 -21.45 -8.25 2.60
C SER A 82 -21.58 -7.32 3.81
N GLY A 83 -20.62 -6.42 3.99
CA GLY A 83 -20.59 -5.49 5.12
C GLY A 83 -20.35 -6.16 6.48
N PRO A 84 -20.72 -5.48 7.59
CA PRO A 84 -20.44 -5.96 8.93
C PRO A 84 -21.16 -7.26 9.31
N SER A 85 -20.47 -8.15 10.03
CA SER A 85 -20.94 -9.41 10.60
C SER A 85 -20.15 -9.78 11.87
N ASP A 86 -20.48 -10.92 12.50
CA ASP A 86 -19.72 -11.44 13.65
C ASP A 86 -18.28 -11.83 13.28
N ILE A 87 -18.00 -12.05 11.98
CA ILE A 87 -16.68 -12.38 11.45
C ILE A 87 -15.97 -11.10 10.97
N ASN A 88 -16.68 -10.25 10.24
CA ASN A 88 -16.16 -9.02 9.65
C ASN A 88 -16.69 -7.80 10.38
N GLU A 89 -15.87 -7.12 11.19
CA GLU A 89 -16.36 -5.97 11.96
C GLU A 89 -16.81 -4.79 11.07
N VAL A 90 -16.14 -4.58 9.93
CA VAL A 90 -16.44 -3.50 8.97
C VAL A 90 -16.94 -4.06 7.65
N GLY A 91 -16.24 -5.04 7.09
CA GLY A 91 -16.56 -5.67 5.82
C GLY A 91 -15.51 -6.71 5.44
N SER A 92 -15.83 -7.52 4.44
CA SER A 92 -14.98 -8.63 3.98
C SER A 92 -13.69 -8.16 3.30
N MET A 93 -12.81 -9.11 2.94
CA MET A 93 -11.64 -8.83 2.09
C MET A 93 -12.03 -8.19 0.75
N LYS A 94 -13.12 -8.65 0.14
CA LYS A 94 -13.68 -8.04 -1.07
C LYS A 94 -14.08 -6.58 -0.85
N ASP A 95 -14.77 -6.29 0.25
CA ASP A 95 -15.15 -4.91 0.59
C ASP A 95 -13.92 -4.03 0.87
N TRP A 96 -12.90 -4.58 1.54
CA TRP A 96 -11.66 -3.88 1.86
C TRP A 96 -10.88 -3.49 0.59
N LEU A 97 -10.72 -4.43 -0.35
CA LEU A 97 -10.06 -4.19 -1.64
C LEU A 97 -10.85 -3.20 -2.50
N ASN A 98 -12.18 -3.34 -2.56
CA ASN A 98 -13.04 -2.43 -3.31
C ASN A 98 -13.00 -1.00 -2.72
N THR A 99 -12.96 -0.88 -1.40
CA THR A 99 -12.86 0.42 -0.69
C THR A 99 -11.52 1.09 -0.96
N ASN A 100 -10.41 0.40 -0.71
CA ASN A 100 -9.07 0.97 -0.92
C ASN A 100 -8.78 1.30 -2.39
N SER A 101 -9.39 0.58 -3.33
CA SER A 101 -9.25 0.85 -4.77
C SER A 101 -10.27 1.85 -5.33
N MET A 102 -11.20 2.36 -4.51
CA MET A 102 -12.33 3.19 -4.96
C MET A 102 -13.11 2.54 -6.11
N GLY A 103 -13.29 1.22 -6.04
CA GLY A 103 -14.02 0.42 -7.03
C GLY A 103 -13.23 0.07 -8.30
N LYS A 104 -11.93 0.36 -8.35
CA LYS A 104 -11.04 -0.02 -9.46
C LYS A 104 -10.68 -1.50 -9.44
N TYR A 105 -10.57 -2.12 -8.26
CA TYR A 105 -10.29 -3.54 -8.10
C TYR A 105 -11.52 -4.26 -7.55
N LYS A 106 -12.14 -5.10 -8.37
CA LYS A 106 -13.31 -5.89 -8.01
C LYS A 106 -12.95 -7.35 -8.05
N VAL A 107 -13.14 -8.04 -6.94
CA VAL A 107 -12.77 -9.44 -6.82
C VAL A 107 -13.94 -10.28 -6.35
N GLN A 108 -13.99 -11.51 -6.85
CA GLN A 108 -14.80 -12.58 -6.31
C GLN A 108 -13.89 -13.71 -5.85
N PHE A 109 -13.92 -14.04 -4.57
CA PHE A 109 -13.17 -15.19 -4.06
C PHE A 109 -13.98 -16.46 -4.27
N ASP A 110 -13.32 -17.54 -4.70
CA ASP A 110 -13.85 -18.89 -4.79
C ASP A 110 -13.19 -19.73 -3.71
N VAL A 111 -13.88 -19.85 -2.56
CA VAL A 111 -13.36 -20.59 -1.41
C VAL A 111 -13.67 -22.07 -1.58
N ARG A 112 -12.61 -22.88 -1.57
CA ARG A 112 -12.70 -24.33 -1.75
C ARG A 112 -12.88 -25.04 -0.41
N ASP A 113 -13.37 -26.27 -0.46
CA ASP A 113 -13.45 -27.12 0.73
C ASP A 113 -12.04 -27.49 1.20
N TRP A 114 -11.92 -27.87 2.48
CA TRP A 114 -10.65 -28.32 3.06
C TRP A 114 -10.13 -29.58 2.37
N GLU A 115 -8.89 -29.53 1.91
CA GLU A 115 -8.17 -30.69 1.37
C GLU A 115 -6.97 -31.05 2.25
N VAL A 116 -6.62 -32.34 2.29
CA VAL A 116 -5.46 -32.83 3.04
C VAL A 116 -4.27 -32.95 2.09
N ALA A 117 -3.22 -32.17 2.32
CA ALA A 117 -1.94 -32.28 1.65
C ALA A 117 -1.22 -33.59 2.02
N PRO A 118 -0.37 -34.14 1.14
CA PRO A 118 0.25 -35.44 1.39
C PRO A 118 1.31 -35.44 2.50
N ASN A 119 1.93 -34.28 2.79
CA ASN A 119 3.01 -34.18 3.76
C ASN A 119 2.62 -33.37 5.01
N THR A 120 3.46 -33.48 6.04
CA THR A 120 3.27 -32.83 7.34
C THR A 120 3.60 -31.34 7.29
N GLU A 121 3.20 -30.57 8.30
CA GLU A 121 3.58 -29.14 8.39
C GLU A 121 5.10 -28.96 8.35
N SER A 122 5.83 -29.73 9.16
CA SER A 122 7.30 -29.66 9.26
C SER A 122 8.00 -29.95 7.92
N PHE A 123 7.44 -30.82 7.07
CA PHE A 123 7.97 -31.06 5.72
C PHE A 123 7.97 -29.78 4.89
N TYR A 124 6.82 -29.09 4.84
CA TYR A 124 6.69 -27.85 4.07
C TYR A 124 7.43 -26.67 4.74
N ALA A 125 7.49 -26.66 6.07
CA ALA A 125 8.25 -25.66 6.82
C ALA A 125 9.76 -25.78 6.62
N ALA A 126 10.23 -27.00 6.30
CA ALA A 126 11.61 -27.32 5.97
C ALA A 126 12.64 -26.84 7.01
N GLY A 127 12.23 -26.81 8.29
CA GLY A 127 13.04 -26.28 9.39
C GLY A 127 13.46 -24.82 9.22
N ASN A 128 12.76 -24.04 8.38
CA ASN A 128 13.02 -22.64 8.12
C ASN A 128 11.74 -21.80 8.09
N ALA A 129 10.74 -22.22 8.86
CA ALA A 129 9.43 -21.60 8.93
C ALA A 129 8.72 -21.41 7.57
N GLY A 130 8.97 -22.32 6.62
CA GLY A 130 8.45 -22.23 5.25
C GLY A 130 9.12 -21.17 4.38
N ARG A 131 10.16 -20.47 4.87
CA ARG A 131 10.88 -19.44 4.11
C ARG A 131 11.87 -20.05 3.12
N THR A 132 11.37 -20.83 2.19
CA THR A 132 12.14 -21.55 1.17
C THR A 132 11.63 -21.22 -0.23
N SER A 133 12.41 -21.54 -1.26
CA SER A 133 11.96 -21.44 -2.66
C SER A 133 10.86 -22.47 -3.00
N ASP A 134 10.73 -23.52 -2.19
CA ASP A 134 9.90 -24.68 -2.46
C ASP A 134 8.56 -24.66 -1.71
N LEU A 135 8.23 -23.57 -1.00
CA LEU A 135 6.96 -23.43 -0.28
C LEU A 135 5.73 -23.65 -1.18
N GLN A 136 5.90 -23.50 -2.50
CA GLN A 136 4.87 -23.79 -3.51
C GLN A 136 4.36 -25.23 -3.49
N GLU A 137 5.15 -26.18 -2.97
CA GLU A 137 4.75 -27.58 -2.83
C GLU A 137 3.51 -27.76 -1.96
N ILE A 138 3.20 -26.81 -1.07
CA ILE A 138 2.03 -26.87 -0.18
C ILE A 138 0.70 -26.92 -0.96
N TYR A 139 0.61 -26.21 -2.09
CA TYR A 139 -0.62 -26.07 -2.87
C TYR A 139 -0.58 -26.82 -4.20
N ARG A 140 0.59 -27.33 -4.61
CA ARG A 140 0.82 -27.96 -5.91
C ARG A 140 -0.16 -29.08 -6.22
N ASP A 141 -0.35 -29.99 -5.27
CA ASP A 141 -1.18 -31.18 -5.50
C ASP A 141 -2.67 -30.83 -5.59
N VAL A 142 -3.11 -29.87 -4.76
CA VAL A 142 -4.50 -29.38 -4.77
C VAL A 142 -4.80 -28.68 -6.09
N LEU A 143 -3.92 -27.78 -6.55
CA LEU A 143 -4.09 -27.13 -7.86
C LEU A 143 -4.03 -28.13 -9.02
N THR A 144 -3.11 -29.10 -8.96
CA THR A 144 -2.99 -30.16 -9.98
C THR A 144 -4.26 -31.00 -10.04
N LYS A 145 -4.90 -31.27 -8.90
CA LYS A 145 -6.19 -31.97 -8.87
C LYS A 145 -7.31 -31.12 -9.47
N ILE A 146 -7.41 -29.85 -9.09
CA ILE A 146 -8.41 -28.91 -9.65
C ILE A 146 -8.31 -28.84 -11.18
N ASP A 147 -7.09 -28.67 -11.70
CA ASP A 147 -6.79 -28.64 -13.13
C ASP A 147 -7.06 -29.99 -13.81
N ASN A 148 -6.78 -31.10 -13.11
CA ASN A 148 -7.05 -32.43 -13.66
C ASN A 148 -8.54 -32.74 -13.81
N GLU A 149 -9.33 -32.34 -12.83
CA GLU A 149 -10.77 -32.54 -12.78
C GLU A 149 -11.54 -31.53 -13.65
N GLY A 150 -10.91 -30.40 -13.99
CA GLY A 150 -11.56 -29.29 -14.72
C GLY A 150 -12.67 -28.62 -13.90
N SER A 151 -12.54 -28.64 -12.56
CA SER A 151 -13.53 -28.05 -11.66
C SER A 151 -13.50 -26.52 -11.62
N VAL A 152 -12.42 -25.92 -12.13
CA VAL A 152 -12.25 -24.49 -12.35
C VAL A 152 -11.89 -24.25 -13.82
N THR A 153 -12.56 -23.30 -14.45
CA THR A 153 -12.17 -22.79 -15.76
C THR A 153 -11.29 -21.56 -15.54
N PHE A 154 -9.96 -21.73 -15.55
CA PHE A 154 -9.03 -20.65 -15.20
C PHE A 154 -9.17 -19.38 -16.06
N THR A 155 -9.54 -19.55 -17.33
CA THR A 155 -9.79 -18.43 -18.27
C THR A 155 -11.01 -17.58 -17.90
N ASP A 156 -11.84 -18.00 -16.96
CA ASP A 156 -13.00 -17.26 -16.46
C ASP A 156 -12.60 -16.30 -15.31
N GLY A 157 -11.71 -15.36 -15.62
CA GLY A 157 -11.30 -14.28 -14.71
C GLY A 157 -10.32 -14.66 -13.61
N TYR A 158 -9.82 -15.90 -13.57
CA TYR A 158 -8.77 -16.30 -12.61
C TYR A 158 -7.37 -15.96 -13.10
N ILE A 159 -7.17 -15.89 -14.41
CA ILE A 159 -5.89 -15.55 -15.02
C ILE A 159 -5.90 -14.18 -15.68
N ASP A 160 -4.71 -13.66 -15.89
CA ASP A 160 -4.45 -12.50 -16.72
C ASP A 160 -4.08 -12.87 -18.16
N THR A 161 -3.74 -11.85 -18.95
CA THR A 161 -3.40 -11.99 -20.38
C THR A 161 -2.11 -12.76 -20.64
N ASP A 162 -1.24 -12.89 -19.63
CA ASP A 162 0.03 -13.60 -19.77
C ASP A 162 -0.06 -15.04 -19.26
N GLY A 163 -1.25 -15.48 -18.82
CA GLY A 163 -1.50 -16.84 -18.35
C GLY A 163 -1.15 -17.09 -16.89
N PHE A 164 -1.02 -16.05 -16.06
CA PHE A 164 -0.81 -16.24 -14.63
C PHE A 164 -2.12 -16.07 -13.87
N LEU A 165 -2.32 -16.86 -12.81
CA LEU A 165 -3.40 -16.62 -11.87
C LEU A 165 -3.23 -15.22 -11.27
N ASN A 166 -4.28 -14.40 -11.30
CA ASN A 166 -4.28 -13.03 -10.76
C ASN A 166 -3.76 -13.03 -9.32
N HIS A 167 -4.40 -13.86 -8.46
CA HIS A 167 -3.95 -14.19 -7.12
C HIS A 167 -4.36 -15.62 -6.75
N LEU A 168 -3.64 -16.20 -5.80
CA LEU A 168 -3.96 -17.44 -5.10
C LEU A 168 -3.84 -17.18 -3.59
N VAL A 169 -4.87 -17.52 -2.84
CA VAL A 169 -4.84 -17.50 -1.37
C VAL A 169 -4.80 -18.94 -0.88
N VAL A 170 -3.86 -19.24 0.02
CA VAL A 170 -3.71 -20.54 0.66
C VAL A 170 -3.80 -20.37 2.16
N ILE A 171 -4.76 -21.05 2.77
CA ILE A 171 -4.99 -21.03 4.21
C ILE A 171 -4.64 -22.40 4.76
N HIS A 172 -3.62 -22.48 5.61
CA HIS A 172 -3.15 -23.76 6.14
C HIS A 172 -3.63 -24.01 7.57
N SER A 173 -3.81 -25.28 7.94
CA SER A 173 -4.26 -25.69 9.28
C SER A 173 -3.19 -25.55 10.39
N GLY A 174 -2.00 -25.06 10.04
CA GLY A 174 -0.89 -24.83 10.97
C GLY A 174 -1.12 -23.60 11.85
N ILE A 175 -0.25 -23.41 12.84
CA ILE A 175 -0.27 -22.22 13.70
C ILE A 175 0.87 -21.30 13.25
N MET A 176 0.59 -20.03 13.02
CA MET A 176 1.55 -19.01 12.55
C MET A 176 2.92 -19.07 13.25
N ALA A 177 4.01 -19.14 12.49
CA ALA A 177 5.38 -19.16 13.02
C ALA A 177 5.85 -17.81 13.62
N GLU A 178 5.18 -16.72 13.25
CA GLU A 178 5.42 -15.31 13.59
C GLU A 178 5.49 -15.07 15.08
N ILE A 179 4.66 -15.81 15.83
CA ILE A 179 4.55 -15.68 17.28
C ILE A 179 5.73 -16.32 18.03
N GLY A 180 6.60 -17.05 17.33
CA GLY A 180 7.69 -17.81 17.93
C GLY A 180 7.19 -19.01 18.75
N ASP A 181 8.08 -19.60 19.54
CA ASP A 181 7.74 -20.76 20.38
C ASP A 181 6.90 -20.35 21.61
N LEU A 182 5.83 -21.09 21.85
CA LEU A 182 4.97 -20.95 23.03
C LEU A 182 4.94 -22.26 23.81
N SER A 183 4.83 -22.19 25.14
CA SER A 183 4.87 -23.37 26.00
C SER A 183 3.73 -24.37 25.78
N CYS A 184 2.62 -23.93 25.18
CA CYS A 184 1.45 -24.74 24.86
C CYS A 184 1.44 -25.25 23.41
N ILE A 185 2.51 -25.00 22.63
CA ILE A 185 2.68 -25.49 21.27
C ILE A 185 3.90 -26.41 21.25
N GLU A 186 3.71 -27.68 20.88
CA GLU A 186 4.77 -28.68 20.91
C GLU A 186 5.79 -28.52 19.77
N THR A 187 5.34 -28.06 18.61
CA THR A 187 6.16 -27.89 17.41
C THR A 187 6.92 -26.57 17.44
N SER A 188 8.20 -26.60 17.06
CA SER A 188 9.00 -25.38 16.93
C SER A 188 8.41 -24.44 15.88
N PHE A 189 8.56 -23.13 16.06
CA PHE A 189 8.25 -22.13 15.04
C PHE A 189 8.99 -22.36 13.72
N MET A 190 10.17 -23.01 13.75
CA MET A 190 10.91 -23.38 12.54
C MET A 190 10.24 -24.49 11.73
N ASP A 191 9.38 -25.28 12.38
CA ASP A 191 8.60 -26.37 11.80
C ASP A 191 7.15 -25.96 11.50
N ARG A 192 6.84 -24.66 11.58
CA ARG A 192 5.53 -24.07 11.27
C ARG A 192 5.65 -23.08 10.13
N ILE A 193 4.57 -22.73 9.45
CA ILE A 193 4.65 -21.80 8.32
C ILE A 193 4.52 -20.34 8.80
N TRP A 194 5.45 -19.48 8.33
CA TRP A 194 5.36 -18.03 8.46
C TRP A 194 4.51 -17.48 7.30
N ALA A 195 3.53 -16.62 7.58
CA ALA A 195 2.67 -16.06 6.55
C ALA A 195 3.47 -15.25 5.52
N SER A 196 3.12 -15.36 4.25
CA SER A 196 3.86 -14.69 3.19
C SER A 196 3.00 -14.35 2.00
N GLY A 197 3.29 -13.18 1.45
CA GLY A 197 2.75 -12.64 0.22
C GLY A 197 3.84 -12.46 -0.83
N SER A 198 3.49 -12.64 -2.11
CA SER A 198 4.41 -12.33 -3.21
C SER A 198 3.67 -12.03 -4.51
N TYR A 199 4.27 -11.21 -5.37
CA TYR A 199 3.76 -10.91 -6.70
C TYR A 199 3.96 -12.06 -7.70
N SER A 200 4.92 -12.95 -7.44
CA SER A 200 5.13 -14.18 -8.18
C SER A 200 6.02 -15.11 -7.36
N PRO A 201 5.76 -16.42 -7.34
CA PRO A 201 6.75 -17.38 -6.87
C PRO A 201 7.99 -17.27 -7.76
N LYS A 202 9.18 -17.09 -7.17
CA LYS A 202 10.43 -16.92 -7.94
C LYS A 202 10.53 -17.98 -9.03
N GLY A 203 10.67 -17.52 -10.29
CA GLY A 203 10.78 -18.39 -11.45
C GLY A 203 11.88 -19.44 -11.29
N GLY A 204 11.58 -20.65 -11.75
CA GLY A 204 12.47 -21.82 -11.66
C GLY A 204 11.76 -23.09 -12.12
N ASP A 205 12.46 -24.22 -12.03
CA ASP A 205 11.94 -25.53 -12.46
C ASP A 205 10.83 -26.08 -11.52
N ASN A 206 10.69 -25.52 -10.32
CA ASN A 206 9.78 -26.00 -9.28
C ASN A 206 8.47 -25.18 -9.14
N VAL A 207 8.08 -24.44 -10.19
CA VAL A 207 6.80 -23.70 -10.23
C VAL A 207 5.66 -24.64 -10.66
N TRP A 208 4.49 -24.54 -10.01
CA TRP A 208 3.31 -25.27 -10.47
C TRP A 208 2.84 -24.74 -11.83
N ARG A 209 2.55 -25.67 -12.77
CA ARG A 209 2.00 -25.37 -14.09
C ARG A 209 0.78 -26.22 -14.35
N SER A 210 -0.31 -25.60 -14.79
CA SER A 210 -1.48 -26.32 -15.30
C SER A 210 -1.20 -27.01 -16.64
N LYS A 211 -2.13 -27.86 -17.09
CA LYS A 211 -2.15 -28.48 -18.43
C LYS A 211 -2.11 -27.47 -19.55
N ASP A 212 -2.70 -26.30 -19.32
CA ASP A 212 -2.79 -25.20 -20.27
C ASP A 212 -1.68 -24.16 -20.08
N TRP A 213 -0.61 -24.51 -19.34
CA TRP A 213 0.57 -23.69 -19.08
C TRP A 213 0.35 -22.44 -18.24
N PHE A 214 -0.76 -22.38 -17.50
CA PHE A 214 -0.95 -21.34 -16.49
C PHE A 214 -0.09 -21.56 -15.25
N GLU A 215 0.42 -20.47 -14.69
CA GLU A 215 1.25 -20.43 -13.49
C GLU A 215 0.60 -19.60 -12.39
N VAL A 216 1.08 -19.72 -11.15
CA VAL A 216 0.63 -18.86 -10.04
C VAL A 216 1.26 -17.48 -10.18
N GLY A 217 0.43 -16.42 -10.24
CA GLY A 217 0.88 -15.04 -10.09
C GLY A 217 0.93 -14.65 -8.62
N GLY A 218 0.02 -13.78 -8.18
CA GLY A 218 -0.04 -13.33 -6.80
C GLY A 218 -0.27 -14.48 -5.84
N LEU A 219 0.43 -14.49 -4.71
CA LEU A 219 0.32 -15.55 -3.71
C LEU A 219 0.17 -14.96 -2.33
N VAL A 220 -0.75 -15.54 -1.54
CA VAL A 220 -0.84 -15.37 -0.09
C VAL A 220 -0.85 -16.76 0.54
N ILE A 221 0.00 -16.99 1.53
CA ILE A 221 -0.05 -18.18 2.38
C ILE A 221 -0.16 -17.70 3.83
N ALA A 222 -1.17 -18.14 4.57
CA ALA A 222 -1.32 -17.78 5.98
C ALA A 222 -2.07 -18.85 6.79
N SER A 223 -1.93 -18.77 8.10
CA SER A 223 -2.57 -19.66 9.07
C SER A 223 -4.10 -19.49 9.09
N ALA A 224 -4.80 -20.59 9.34
CA ALA A 224 -6.24 -20.64 9.63
C ALA A 224 -6.63 -19.97 10.96
N PHE A 225 -5.65 -19.74 11.82
CA PHE A 225 -5.83 -19.26 13.18
C PHE A 225 -5.16 -17.90 13.39
N ASP A 226 -5.78 -17.10 14.25
CA ASP A 226 -5.22 -15.87 14.81
C ASP A 226 -4.10 -16.18 15.82
N ALA A 227 -3.44 -15.15 16.34
CA ALA A 227 -2.34 -15.24 17.28
C ALA A 227 -2.76 -16.09 18.50
N PRO A 228 -2.12 -17.26 18.70
CA PRO A 228 -2.50 -18.17 19.77
C PRO A 228 -2.16 -17.60 21.15
N ALA A 229 -2.87 -18.05 22.18
CA ALA A 229 -2.53 -17.78 23.58
C ALA A 229 -2.47 -19.07 24.39
N CYS A 230 -1.60 -19.11 25.40
CA CYS A 230 -1.61 -20.19 26.39
C CYS A 230 -2.44 -19.78 27.61
N ASN A 231 -3.39 -20.62 28.00
CA ASN A 231 -4.12 -20.45 29.25
C ASN A 231 -3.14 -20.47 30.43
N LYS A 232 -3.10 -19.39 31.21
CA LYS A 232 -2.14 -19.23 32.31
C LYS A 232 -2.32 -20.24 33.45
N ASN A 233 -3.50 -20.83 33.59
CA ASN A 233 -3.83 -21.75 34.67
C ASN A 233 -3.72 -23.22 34.25
N THR A 234 -4.18 -23.55 33.04
CA THR A 234 -4.22 -24.94 32.56
C THR A 234 -3.06 -25.29 31.63
N GLY A 235 -2.40 -24.29 31.03
CA GLY A 235 -1.42 -24.49 29.97
C GLY A 235 -2.03 -24.86 28.61
N GLU A 236 -3.35 -24.90 28.51
CA GLU A 236 -4.05 -25.25 27.27
C GLU A 236 -3.89 -24.17 26.21
N LEU A 237 -3.78 -24.60 24.95
CA LEU A 237 -3.74 -23.74 23.79
C LEU A 237 -5.13 -23.16 23.51
N ILE A 238 -5.19 -21.83 23.35
CA ILE A 238 -6.38 -21.08 22.92
C ILE A 238 -6.13 -20.66 21.47
N LEU A 239 -7.01 -21.12 20.58
CA LEU A 239 -7.00 -20.79 19.16
C LEU A 239 -8.33 -20.16 18.77
N GLU A 240 -8.24 -19.05 18.07
CA GLU A 240 -9.38 -18.40 17.42
C GLU A 240 -9.17 -18.41 15.91
N PRO A 241 -10.23 -18.42 15.10
CA PRO A 241 -10.12 -18.25 13.66
C PRO A 241 -9.43 -16.94 13.27
N VAL A 242 -8.58 -17.01 12.24
CA VAL A 242 -7.85 -15.86 11.70
C VAL A 242 -8.78 -14.72 11.28
N LYS A 243 -8.30 -13.47 11.42
CA LYS A 243 -9.01 -12.26 11.02
C LYS A 243 -8.41 -11.65 9.74
N LEU A 244 -9.08 -10.61 9.24
CA LEU A 244 -8.83 -10.01 7.93
C LEU A 244 -7.37 -9.54 7.72
N GLY A 245 -6.74 -8.99 8.76
CA GLY A 245 -5.56 -8.15 8.63
C GLY A 245 -4.32 -8.83 8.04
N VAL A 246 -4.06 -10.08 8.39
CA VAL A 246 -2.93 -10.84 7.81
C VAL A 246 -3.14 -11.00 6.31
N PHE A 247 -4.33 -11.42 5.89
CA PHE A 247 -4.62 -11.57 4.46
C PHE A 247 -4.57 -10.23 3.72
N ALA A 248 -5.13 -9.16 4.29
CA ALA A 248 -5.09 -7.85 3.66
C ALA A 248 -3.66 -7.32 3.45
N HIS A 249 -2.77 -7.53 4.43
CA HIS A 249 -1.35 -7.19 4.31
C HIS A 249 -0.64 -8.03 3.24
N GLU A 250 -0.70 -9.36 3.36
CA GLU A 250 0.04 -10.25 2.47
C GLU A 250 -0.47 -10.17 1.01
N TYR A 251 -1.77 -9.94 0.81
CA TYR A 251 -2.36 -9.80 -0.52
C TYR A 251 -1.79 -8.61 -1.29
N CYS A 252 -1.42 -7.54 -0.57
CA CYS A 252 -0.84 -6.34 -1.16
C CYS A 252 0.55 -6.57 -1.76
N HIS A 253 1.32 -7.53 -1.25
CA HIS A 253 2.58 -7.94 -1.88
C HIS A 253 2.37 -8.55 -3.26
N GLY A 254 1.20 -9.12 -3.52
CA GLY A 254 0.79 -9.56 -4.85
C GLY A 254 0.80 -8.43 -5.88
N PHE A 255 0.48 -7.21 -5.48
CA PHE A 255 0.56 -6.02 -6.33
C PHE A 255 1.96 -5.40 -6.40
N GLY A 256 2.96 -5.98 -5.71
CA GLY A 256 4.32 -5.46 -5.63
C GLY A 256 4.55 -4.42 -4.55
N LEU A 257 3.60 -4.22 -3.64
CA LEU A 257 3.85 -3.38 -2.47
C LEU A 257 4.91 -4.03 -1.58
N VAL A 258 5.77 -3.19 -1.01
CA VAL A 258 6.82 -3.60 -0.08
C VAL A 258 6.35 -3.36 1.35
N ASP A 259 6.95 -4.07 2.30
CA ASP A 259 6.76 -3.73 3.71
C ASP A 259 7.20 -2.30 3.99
N LEU A 260 6.39 -1.59 4.76
CA LEU A 260 6.65 -0.25 5.24
C LEU A 260 6.93 -0.19 6.75
N TYR A 261 6.99 -1.33 7.44
CA TYR A 261 7.55 -1.43 8.79
C TYR A 261 9.09 -1.41 8.74
N ASP A 262 9.74 -1.29 9.89
CA ASP A 262 11.21 -1.31 9.94
C ASP A 262 11.81 -2.68 9.56
N GLN A 263 12.64 -2.69 8.52
CA GLN A 263 13.33 -3.90 8.04
C GLN A 263 14.82 -3.95 8.44
N GLY A 264 15.31 -2.94 9.15
CA GLY A 264 16.72 -2.76 9.50
C GLY A 264 17.16 -3.48 10.79
N GLN A 265 16.23 -3.91 11.63
CA GLN A 265 16.54 -4.57 12.92
C GLN A 265 16.05 -6.02 12.99
N GLN A 266 16.82 -6.89 13.64
CA GLN A 266 16.53 -8.33 13.75
C GLN A 266 15.46 -8.71 14.78
N LYS A 267 15.07 -7.77 15.66
CA LYS A 267 13.95 -7.95 16.59
C LYS A 267 12.78 -7.16 16.05
N LEU A 268 11.57 -7.71 16.18
CA LEU A 268 10.31 -7.01 15.92
C LEU A 268 10.25 -5.76 16.81
N VAL A 269 10.83 -4.67 16.32
CA VAL A 269 10.70 -3.35 16.91
C VAL A 269 9.64 -2.65 16.10
N VAL A 270 8.78 -1.93 16.80
CA VAL A 270 7.89 -0.98 16.18
C VAL A 270 8.68 -0.02 15.27
N GLY A 271 8.09 0.44 14.17
CA GLY A 271 8.70 1.45 13.32
C GLY A 271 8.18 1.50 11.89
N GLY A 272 8.96 2.07 10.99
CA GLY A 272 8.51 2.42 9.65
C GLY A 272 7.37 3.45 9.70
N ILE A 273 6.28 3.22 8.97
CA ILE A 273 5.09 4.10 9.02
C ILE A 273 4.05 3.70 10.07
N GLY A 274 4.30 2.71 10.92
CA GLY A 274 3.37 2.30 11.97
C GLY A 274 1.94 2.01 11.50
N ARG A 275 0.93 2.46 12.25
CA ARG A 275 -0.51 2.25 11.93
C ARG A 275 -1.05 3.23 10.89
N PHE A 276 -0.19 4.06 10.29
CA PHE A 276 -0.59 4.98 9.23
C PHE A 276 -0.82 4.29 7.89
N GLY A 277 -0.36 3.04 7.73
CA GLY A 277 -0.73 2.22 6.59
C GLY A 277 -0.54 0.72 6.84
N ILE A 278 -1.43 -0.09 6.27
CA ILE A 278 -1.44 -1.55 6.47
C ILE A 278 -0.12 -2.24 6.12
N MET A 279 0.67 -1.69 5.18
CA MET A 279 1.97 -2.25 4.80
C MET A 279 3.02 -2.17 5.91
N ALA A 280 2.76 -1.46 7.00
CA ALA A 280 3.58 -1.50 8.21
C ALA A 280 2.90 -2.20 9.39
N SER A 281 1.57 -2.24 9.42
CA SER A 281 0.82 -2.88 10.51
C SER A 281 -0.48 -3.50 10.00
N SER A 282 -0.61 -4.81 10.14
CA SER A 282 -1.85 -5.54 9.83
C SER A 282 -2.93 -5.43 10.90
N GLN A 283 -2.66 -4.73 12.01
CA GLN A 283 -3.49 -4.73 13.24
C GLN A 283 -4.26 -3.42 13.48
N GLY A 284 -4.26 -2.49 12.52
CA GLY A 284 -5.01 -1.24 12.64
C GLY A 284 -4.75 -0.42 13.91
N TRP A 285 -5.75 0.37 14.31
CA TRP A 285 -5.60 1.35 15.40
C TRP A 285 -5.88 0.81 16.80
N ASP A 286 -6.65 -0.26 16.92
CA ASP A 286 -6.97 -0.93 18.19
C ASP A 286 -6.07 -2.14 18.50
N ILE A 287 -5.07 -2.43 17.63
CA ILE A 287 -4.21 -3.62 17.69
C ILE A 287 -4.95 -4.93 17.39
N SER A 288 -6.10 -4.85 16.72
CA SER A 288 -6.85 -6.00 16.23
C SER A 288 -6.55 -6.31 14.77
N LEU A 289 -6.37 -7.59 14.46
CA LEU A 289 -6.36 -8.07 13.07
C LEU A 289 -7.76 -7.99 12.41
N ALA A 290 -8.81 -7.63 13.15
CA ALA A 290 -10.17 -7.48 12.60
C ALA A 290 -10.35 -6.21 11.76
N THR A 291 -9.65 -5.12 12.09
CA THR A 291 -9.72 -3.86 11.36
C THR A 291 -8.34 -3.35 10.97
N PRO A 292 -7.76 -3.84 9.86
CA PRO A 292 -6.34 -3.63 9.57
C PRO A 292 -5.96 -2.21 9.10
N GLY A 293 -6.90 -1.25 9.10
CA GLY A 293 -6.70 0.06 8.51
C GLY A 293 -6.72 0.06 6.98
N HIS A 294 -6.44 1.23 6.39
CA HIS A 294 -6.29 1.39 4.94
C HIS A 294 -4.82 1.35 4.50
N LEU A 295 -4.64 1.23 3.19
CA LEU A 295 -3.38 1.58 2.54
C LEU A 295 -3.13 3.08 2.66
N SER A 296 -1.87 3.46 2.88
CA SER A 296 -1.45 4.86 2.75
C SER A 296 -1.60 5.33 1.30
N GLY A 297 -1.72 6.63 1.10
CA GLY A 297 -1.75 7.24 -0.23
C GLY A 297 -0.53 6.86 -1.07
N TRP A 298 0.64 6.68 -0.44
CA TRP A 298 1.84 6.21 -1.12
C TRP A 298 1.65 4.81 -1.71
N SER A 299 1.10 3.88 -0.93
CA SER A 299 0.85 2.52 -1.40
C SER A 299 -0.22 2.48 -2.48
N ARG A 300 -1.30 3.24 -2.32
CA ARG A 300 -2.37 3.31 -3.33
C ARG A 300 -1.89 3.91 -4.65
N GLU A 301 -1.02 4.93 -4.61
CA GLU A 301 -0.43 5.52 -5.81
C GLU A 301 0.48 4.51 -6.54
N ARG A 302 1.29 3.74 -5.80
CA ARG A 302 2.20 2.73 -6.36
C ARG A 302 1.53 1.64 -7.17
N ILE A 303 0.32 1.26 -6.79
CA ILE A 303 -0.46 0.21 -7.47
C ILE A 303 -1.55 0.78 -8.37
N GLY A 304 -1.55 2.08 -8.64
CA GLY A 304 -2.48 2.75 -9.55
C GLY A 304 -3.87 3.03 -8.98
N TRP A 305 -4.15 2.71 -7.73
CA TRP A 305 -5.48 2.93 -7.11
C TRP A 305 -5.81 4.41 -6.86
N MET A 306 -4.79 5.27 -6.89
CA MET A 306 -4.98 6.72 -6.88
C MET A 306 -3.86 7.43 -7.62
N GLU A 307 -4.06 8.72 -7.87
CA GLU A 307 -3.05 9.65 -8.36
C GLU A 307 -3.04 10.87 -7.44
N SER A 308 -1.85 11.26 -6.97
CA SER A 308 -1.72 12.45 -6.11
C SER A 308 -1.75 13.73 -6.95
N ILE A 309 -2.28 14.83 -6.38
CA ILE A 309 -2.28 16.14 -7.04
C ILE A 309 -1.02 16.91 -6.63
N THR A 310 -0.16 17.24 -7.58
CA THR A 310 1.02 18.08 -7.31
C THR A 310 0.62 19.52 -6.99
N ILE A 311 1.09 20.06 -5.88
CA ILE A 311 0.97 21.47 -5.51
C ILE A 311 2.12 22.23 -6.14
N GLU A 312 1.80 23.22 -6.98
CA GLU A 312 2.78 24.03 -7.73
C GLU A 312 2.78 25.53 -7.38
N LYS A 313 1.90 25.96 -6.48
CA LYS A 313 1.75 27.38 -6.13
C LYS A 313 1.30 27.56 -4.69
N ASP A 314 1.49 28.77 -4.18
CA ASP A 314 0.92 29.16 -2.89
C ASP A 314 -0.61 29.13 -2.96
N GLY A 315 -1.27 28.64 -1.91
CA GLY A 315 -2.74 28.55 -1.91
C GLY A 315 -3.34 27.77 -0.76
N TYR A 316 -4.65 27.57 -0.85
CA TYR A 316 -5.44 26.75 0.06
C TYR A 316 -5.86 25.46 -0.65
N TYR A 317 -5.73 24.35 0.05
CA TYR A 317 -5.97 23.01 -0.47
C TYR A 317 -6.88 22.25 0.48
N ALA A 318 -7.89 21.57 -0.05
CA ALA A 318 -8.85 20.81 0.74
C ALA A 318 -8.65 19.31 0.52
N LEU A 319 -8.59 18.55 1.61
CA LEU A 319 -8.40 17.11 1.64
C LEU A 319 -9.63 16.43 2.24
N GLN A 320 -10.25 15.56 1.45
CA GLN A 320 -11.22 14.59 1.94
C GLN A 320 -10.49 13.40 2.59
N PRO A 321 -11.18 12.59 3.41
CA PRO A 321 -10.56 11.46 4.08
C PRO A 321 -10.09 10.44 3.04
N MET A 322 -8.91 9.87 3.25
CA MET A 322 -8.30 8.87 2.38
C MET A 322 -9.17 7.61 2.30
N GLU A 323 -9.93 7.32 3.35
CA GLU A 323 -10.78 6.14 3.48
C GLU A 323 -11.93 6.09 2.45
N ILE A 324 -12.31 7.23 1.87
CA ILE A 324 -13.45 7.36 0.94
C ILE A 324 -13.14 8.21 -0.30
N SER A 325 -11.88 8.58 -0.49
CA SER A 325 -11.46 9.40 -1.62
C SER A 325 -10.09 8.98 -2.13
N SER A 326 -9.73 9.47 -3.31
CA SER A 326 -8.36 9.38 -3.86
C SER A 326 -7.61 10.71 -3.71
N SER A 327 -7.95 11.50 -2.67
CA SER A 327 -7.44 12.86 -2.48
C SER A 327 -6.16 12.86 -1.64
N ALA A 328 -5.00 12.90 -2.30
CA ALA A 328 -3.74 13.30 -1.66
C ALA A 328 -3.07 14.42 -2.44
N TYR A 329 -2.29 15.23 -1.75
CA TYR A 329 -1.44 16.23 -2.38
C TYR A 329 0.03 15.81 -2.31
N LYS A 330 0.78 16.16 -3.34
CA LYS A 330 2.22 15.93 -3.43
C LYS A 330 2.95 17.26 -3.56
N ILE A 331 4.06 17.41 -2.84
CA ILE A 331 4.97 18.56 -2.97
C ILE A 331 6.34 18.05 -3.38
N THR A 332 6.74 18.36 -4.61
CA THR A 332 8.07 18.06 -5.15
C THR A 332 8.98 19.29 -5.21
N HIS A 333 8.41 20.50 -5.11
CA HIS A 333 9.19 21.74 -5.16
C HIS A 333 10.16 21.85 -3.99
N GLY A 334 11.41 22.18 -4.28
CA GLY A 334 12.48 22.30 -3.29
C GLY A 334 13.21 20.99 -2.97
N TYR A 335 12.72 19.85 -3.48
CA TYR A 335 13.35 18.54 -3.31
C TYR A 335 14.10 18.11 -4.58
N PRO A 336 15.17 17.28 -4.47
CA PRO A 336 15.76 16.64 -5.63
C PRO A 336 14.86 15.52 -6.18
N ASP A 337 15.19 15.02 -7.38
CA ASP A 337 14.41 13.98 -8.05
C ASP A 337 14.30 12.71 -7.17
N GLY A 338 13.06 12.25 -7.00
CA GLY A 338 12.74 11.08 -6.18
C GLY A 338 12.46 11.38 -4.69
N GLU A 339 12.66 12.62 -4.23
CA GLU A 339 12.29 13.05 -2.88
C GLU A 339 11.07 13.99 -2.91
N TYR A 340 10.12 13.81 -1.99
CA TYR A 340 8.89 14.62 -1.93
C TYR A 340 8.13 14.45 -0.61
N LEU A 341 7.16 15.34 -0.38
CA LEU A 341 6.10 15.15 0.63
C LEU A 341 4.82 14.65 -0.01
N LEU A 342 4.15 13.70 0.63
CA LEU A 342 2.79 13.28 0.33
C LEU A 342 1.88 13.58 1.51
N ILE A 343 0.75 14.21 1.27
CA ILE A 343 -0.15 14.74 2.29
C ILE A 343 -1.53 14.11 2.10
N GLU A 344 -2.05 13.47 3.14
CA GLU A 344 -3.39 12.90 3.18
C GLU A 344 -4.15 13.31 4.45
N ASN A 345 -5.48 13.23 4.39
CA ASN A 345 -6.34 13.35 5.57
C ASN A 345 -6.81 11.95 5.95
N LYS A 346 -6.61 11.56 7.20
CA LYS A 346 -7.03 10.27 7.74
C LYS A 346 -8.08 10.50 8.81
N TYR A 347 -9.18 9.74 8.80
CA TYR A 347 -10.34 10.01 9.64
C TYR A 347 -10.94 8.73 10.22
N PRO A 348 -11.51 8.75 11.44
CA PRO A 348 -12.11 7.57 12.07
C PRO A 348 -13.35 7.06 11.34
N MET A 349 -13.15 6.29 10.28
CA MET A 349 -14.22 5.66 9.51
C MET A 349 -13.74 4.37 8.84
N LEU A 350 -14.71 3.52 8.50
CA LEU A 350 -14.47 2.24 7.82
C LEU A 350 -13.39 1.44 8.57
N TYR A 351 -12.37 0.94 7.87
CA TYR A 351 -11.31 0.12 8.45
C TYR A 351 -10.34 0.90 9.37
N ASP A 352 -10.45 2.22 9.42
CA ASP A 352 -9.72 3.11 10.32
C ASP A 352 -10.59 3.70 11.43
N LYS A 353 -11.75 3.09 11.70
CA LYS A 353 -12.72 3.59 12.69
C LYS A 353 -12.15 3.87 14.09
N ASP A 354 -11.07 3.17 14.48
CA ASP A 354 -10.47 3.29 15.82
C ASP A 354 -9.35 4.34 15.90
N VAL A 355 -9.13 5.12 14.83
CA VAL A 355 -8.30 6.33 14.89
C VAL A 355 -8.87 7.29 15.94
N GLU A 356 -8.11 7.65 16.98
CA GLU A 356 -8.66 8.46 18.08
C GLU A 356 -9.15 9.86 17.67
N GLN A 357 -8.43 10.55 16.79
CA GLN A 357 -8.70 11.95 16.41
C GLN A 357 -8.73 12.16 14.90
N GLY A 358 -7.85 11.50 14.16
CA GLY A 358 -7.60 11.76 12.75
C GLY A 358 -6.92 13.11 12.52
N GLY A 359 -6.77 13.48 11.26
CA GLY A 359 -6.11 14.71 10.85
C GLY A 359 -5.20 14.50 9.65
N ILE A 360 -4.29 15.46 9.46
CA ILE A 360 -3.36 15.40 8.35
C ILE A 360 -2.17 14.51 8.71
N VAL A 361 -1.86 13.60 7.81
CA VAL A 361 -0.65 12.79 7.83
C VAL A 361 0.24 13.29 6.69
N VAL A 362 1.50 13.54 6.99
CA VAL A 362 2.51 13.91 6.01
C VAL A 362 3.53 12.78 5.95
N TYR A 363 3.69 12.18 4.77
CA TYR A 363 4.79 11.27 4.50
C TYR A 363 5.92 12.02 3.81
N HIS A 364 7.13 11.83 4.30
CA HIS A 364 8.34 12.20 3.56
C HIS A 364 8.85 10.97 2.84
N VAL A 365 9.00 11.08 1.53
CA VAL A 365 9.42 9.98 0.66
C VAL A 365 10.76 10.30 0.03
N ASP A 366 11.70 9.36 0.06
CA ASP A 366 12.93 9.33 -0.75
C ASP A 366 13.00 8.01 -1.51
N ASP A 367 12.63 8.02 -2.79
CA ASP A 367 12.60 6.84 -3.65
C ASP A 367 13.97 6.27 -4.01
N THR A 368 15.05 6.94 -3.64
CA THR A 368 16.41 6.41 -3.82
C THR A 368 16.80 5.41 -2.73
N LYS A 369 16.01 5.31 -1.65
CA LYS A 369 16.22 4.34 -0.58
C LYS A 369 15.70 2.95 -0.91
N ASP A 370 16.50 1.95 -0.56
CA ASP A 370 16.14 0.53 -0.67
C ASP A 370 15.29 0.09 0.54
N GLY A 371 13.99 0.40 0.46
CA GLY A 371 13.00 0.00 1.46
C GLY A 371 13.16 0.71 2.81
N GLN A 372 12.68 0.08 3.88
CA GLN A 372 12.65 0.65 5.23
C GLN A 372 13.82 0.17 6.11
N ARG A 373 15.03 0.07 5.53
CA ARG A 373 16.18 -0.60 6.16
C ARG A 373 17.10 0.35 6.93
N GLU A 374 17.15 1.61 6.54
CA GLU A 374 18.10 2.58 7.08
C GLU A 374 17.46 3.51 8.12
N ARG A 375 16.90 2.96 9.19
CA ARG A 375 16.33 3.75 10.30
C ARG A 375 17.31 4.82 10.81
N SER A 376 16.86 6.06 10.85
CA SER A 376 17.39 7.12 11.71
C SER A 376 16.38 8.27 11.80
N TYR A 377 16.68 9.25 12.64
CA TYR A 377 15.85 10.44 12.87
C TYR A 377 16.77 11.63 13.18
N PRO A 378 16.28 12.89 13.12
CA PRO A 378 17.02 14.07 13.54
C PRO A 378 17.70 13.94 14.92
N GLY A 379 19.03 13.98 14.92
CA GLY A 379 19.87 13.78 16.12
C GLY A 379 20.22 12.32 16.43
N GLY A 380 19.68 11.37 15.67
CA GLY A 380 20.02 9.95 15.71
C GLY A 380 21.30 9.60 14.95
N GLU A 381 21.78 8.36 15.15
CA GLU A 381 23.00 7.88 14.52
C GLU A 381 22.86 7.80 12.99
N GLY A 382 23.80 8.40 12.27
CA GLY A 382 23.84 8.36 10.80
C GLY A 382 22.82 9.25 10.11
N TRP A 383 22.01 10.02 10.84
CA TRP A 383 21.16 11.06 10.26
C TRP A 383 22.00 12.19 9.65
N PRO A 384 21.60 12.78 8.51
CA PRO A 384 20.49 12.40 7.63
C PRO A 384 20.82 11.33 6.58
N ALA A 385 22.05 10.82 6.52
CA ALA A 385 22.41 9.83 5.49
C ALA A 385 21.61 8.52 5.60
N LYS A 386 21.28 8.09 6.82
CA LYS A 386 20.33 7.02 7.10
C LYS A 386 18.94 7.64 7.33
N HIS A 387 17.94 7.15 6.63
CA HIS A 387 16.53 7.43 6.86
C HIS A 387 15.66 6.38 6.12
N TYR A 388 14.39 6.30 6.50
CA TYR A 388 13.41 5.46 5.82
C TYR A 388 13.10 5.95 4.40
N ARG A 389 12.77 5.04 3.49
CA ARG A 389 12.22 5.38 2.17
C ARG A 389 10.91 6.15 2.29
N VAL A 390 10.05 5.72 3.21
CA VAL A 390 8.78 6.39 3.52
C VAL A 390 8.74 6.60 5.03
N ALA A 391 8.76 7.85 5.46
CA ALA A 391 8.68 8.24 6.87
C ALA A 391 7.40 9.01 7.13
N VAL A 392 6.74 8.77 8.27
CA VAL A 392 5.69 9.67 8.75
C VAL A 392 6.37 10.85 9.44
N VAL A 393 6.14 12.05 8.94
CA VAL A 393 6.55 13.28 9.63
C VAL A 393 5.65 13.43 10.86
N GLN A 394 6.16 13.05 12.03
CA GLN A 394 5.37 13.04 13.26
C GLN A 394 5.19 14.47 13.79
N ALA A 395 3.93 14.90 13.94
CA ALA A 395 3.59 16.28 14.32
C ALA A 395 4.16 16.74 15.67
N ASP A 396 4.42 15.81 16.59
CA ASP A 396 5.02 16.11 17.90
C ASP A 396 6.56 16.18 17.89
N GLY A 397 7.21 15.84 16.77
CA GLY A 397 8.67 15.83 16.64
C GLY A 397 9.39 14.83 17.55
N GLN A 398 8.68 13.83 18.10
CA GLN A 398 9.26 12.88 19.05
C GLN A 398 9.89 11.66 18.39
N PHE A 399 9.58 11.37 17.13
CA PHE A 399 10.16 10.27 16.35
C PHE A 399 9.98 8.91 17.02
N HIS A 400 8.82 8.67 17.63
CA HIS A 400 8.52 7.42 18.31
C HIS A 400 8.52 6.21 17.35
N LEU A 401 8.14 6.41 16.08
CA LEU A 401 8.20 5.38 15.05
C LEU A 401 9.67 5.00 14.74
N GLU A 402 10.55 5.96 14.49
CA GLU A 402 11.98 5.71 14.24
C GLU A 402 12.67 5.19 15.52
N LYS A 403 12.27 5.65 16.70
CA LYS A 403 12.77 5.13 17.99
C LYS A 403 12.19 3.76 18.33
N GLY A 404 11.12 3.36 17.68
CA GLY A 404 10.42 2.10 17.88
C GLY A 404 9.77 1.95 19.26
N THR A 405 9.27 3.06 19.80
CA THR A 405 8.66 3.11 21.14
C THR A 405 7.14 2.97 21.12
N ASP A 406 6.49 3.31 20.00
CA ASP A 406 5.07 3.07 19.76
C ASP A 406 4.78 2.93 18.25
N TYR A 407 3.53 2.61 17.90
CA TYR A 407 3.06 2.32 16.54
C TYR A 407 2.45 3.54 15.82
N GLY A 408 2.69 4.75 16.33
CA GLY A 408 1.95 5.94 15.97
C GLY A 408 0.78 6.19 16.91
N THR A 409 0.53 7.45 17.22
CA THR A 409 -0.49 7.91 18.15
C THR A 409 -1.22 9.14 17.60
N LYS A 410 -2.22 9.63 18.33
CA LYS A 410 -2.90 10.88 17.95
C LYS A 410 -1.98 12.10 17.90
N THR A 411 -0.84 12.10 18.61
CA THR A 411 0.07 13.27 18.64
C THR A 411 0.91 13.38 17.38
N ASP A 412 0.92 12.37 16.53
CA ASP A 412 1.64 12.36 15.26
C ASP A 412 0.82 13.00 14.12
N PHE A 413 -0.48 13.23 14.32
CA PHE A 413 -1.35 13.90 13.35
C PHE A 413 -1.21 15.42 13.42
N PHE A 414 -1.11 16.05 12.26
CA PHE A 414 -1.21 17.50 12.16
C PHE A 414 -2.67 17.95 12.26
N THR A 415 -2.94 18.85 13.19
CA THR A 415 -4.26 19.40 13.49
C THR A 415 -4.25 20.93 13.46
N LYS A 416 -5.42 21.55 13.56
CA LYS A 416 -5.61 22.99 13.38
C LYS A 416 -4.59 23.83 14.16
N GLY A 417 -3.96 24.78 13.47
CA GLY A 417 -3.01 25.73 14.04
C GLY A 417 -1.58 25.21 14.11
N MET A 418 -1.33 23.94 13.79
CA MET A 418 0.01 23.42 13.57
C MET A 418 0.55 23.88 12.22
N MET A 419 1.87 24.03 12.15
CA MET A 419 2.58 24.45 10.95
C MET A 419 3.88 23.66 10.82
N LEU A 420 4.15 23.14 9.62
CA LEU A 420 5.48 22.70 9.21
C LEU A 420 6.12 23.85 8.41
N GLY A 421 7.35 24.24 8.77
CA GLY A 421 8.13 25.21 8.01
C GLY A 421 9.42 24.60 7.48
N SER A 422 10.23 25.40 6.79
CA SER A 422 11.55 25.00 6.30
C SER A 422 12.69 25.71 7.04
N GLY A 423 13.83 25.05 7.20
CA GLY A 423 15.08 25.61 7.73
C GLY A 423 15.11 25.78 9.24
N GLY A 424 14.29 25.03 9.98
CA GLY A 424 14.11 25.18 11.43
C GLY A 424 14.04 23.85 12.19
N ASP A 425 13.55 23.91 13.43
CA ASP A 425 13.35 22.75 14.29
C ASP A 425 12.34 21.77 13.68
N GLN A 426 12.49 20.49 14.02
CA GLN A 426 11.62 19.43 13.54
C GLN A 426 10.30 19.36 14.33
N PRO A 427 9.20 18.91 13.71
CA PRO A 427 9.07 18.48 12.32
C PRO A 427 9.12 19.65 11.33
N ASN A 428 9.81 19.46 10.21
CA ASN A 428 9.97 20.49 9.18
C ASN A 428 9.78 19.91 7.76
N THR A 429 9.86 20.76 6.74
CA THR A 429 9.73 20.38 5.32
C THR A 429 11.08 20.33 4.61
N ASP A 430 12.19 20.13 5.31
CA ASP A 430 13.51 20.11 4.67
C ASP A 430 13.77 18.76 3.99
N GLY A 431 14.36 18.78 2.81
CA GLY A 431 14.89 17.59 2.15
C GLY A 431 16.12 17.06 2.87
N TYR A 432 16.35 15.76 2.78
CA TYR A 432 17.47 15.07 3.41
C TYR A 432 18.05 13.92 2.56
N GLN A 433 17.59 13.76 1.32
CA GLN A 433 18.13 12.81 0.35
C GLN A 433 19.66 12.91 0.23
N SER A 434 20.32 11.76 0.04
CA SER A 434 21.78 11.65 -0.03
C SER A 434 22.55 12.20 1.18
N GLY A 435 21.88 12.39 2.33
CA GLY A 435 22.49 12.89 3.54
C GLY A 435 22.76 14.40 3.55
N VAL A 436 22.04 15.18 2.73
CA VAL A 436 22.19 16.64 2.65
C VAL A 436 20.88 17.31 3.07
N LEU A 437 20.91 18.04 4.19
CA LEU A 437 19.78 18.85 4.63
C LEU A 437 19.59 20.04 3.68
N THR A 438 18.42 20.13 3.06
CA THR A 438 18.10 21.15 2.07
C THR A 438 16.80 21.86 2.45
N PRO A 439 16.87 23.14 2.89
CA PRO A 439 15.68 23.94 3.09
C PRO A 439 14.89 24.12 1.79
N THR A 440 13.64 23.69 1.78
CA THR A 440 12.74 23.76 0.62
C THR A 440 12.08 25.13 0.47
N GLY A 441 12.05 25.93 1.53
CA GLY A 441 11.28 27.18 1.58
C GLY A 441 9.76 26.98 1.70
N ILE A 442 9.29 25.72 1.71
CA ILE A 442 7.88 25.38 1.82
C ILE A 442 7.39 25.53 3.26
N SER A 443 6.14 25.92 3.42
CA SER A 443 5.43 25.89 4.69
C SER A 443 4.02 25.35 4.50
N ILE A 444 3.57 24.52 5.43
CA ILE A 444 2.23 23.90 5.44
C ILE A 444 1.55 24.25 6.76
N GLU A 445 0.45 24.99 6.71
CA GLU A 445 -0.35 25.38 7.87
C GLU A 445 -1.71 24.65 7.85
N ILE A 446 -2.10 24.04 8.97
CA ILE A 446 -3.39 23.36 9.08
C ILE A 446 -4.48 24.35 9.51
N MET A 447 -5.42 24.64 8.62
CA MET A 447 -6.39 25.73 8.80
C MET A 447 -7.67 25.30 9.54
N SER A 448 -7.96 24.00 9.58
CA SER A 448 -9.21 23.46 10.14
C SER A 448 -8.98 22.30 11.10
N ASN A 449 -9.95 22.06 11.99
CA ASN A 449 -9.93 20.89 12.87
C ASN A 449 -10.02 19.60 12.05
N PRO A 450 -9.54 18.47 12.59
CA PRO A 450 -9.83 17.14 12.05
C PRO A 450 -11.33 16.99 11.78
N SER A 451 -11.67 16.74 10.52
CA SER A 451 -13.04 16.58 10.07
C SER A 451 -13.04 15.86 8.73
N PHE A 452 -14.24 15.60 8.19
CA PHE A 452 -14.39 15.09 6.84
C PHE A 452 -13.63 15.91 5.79
N LEU A 453 -13.56 17.24 5.94
CA LEU A 453 -12.82 18.10 5.01
C LEU A 453 -11.81 18.93 5.77
N VAL A 454 -10.52 18.64 5.57
CA VAL A 454 -9.44 19.42 6.17
C VAL A 454 -8.87 20.39 5.15
N VAL A 455 -8.69 21.65 5.53
CA VAL A 455 -8.06 22.68 4.70
C VAL A 455 -6.65 22.92 5.21
N ILE A 456 -5.67 22.89 4.31
CA ILE A 456 -4.30 23.32 4.54
C ILE A 456 -4.01 24.56 3.71
N ARG A 457 -3.09 25.39 4.19
CA ARG A 457 -2.48 26.46 3.41
C ARG A 457 -1.04 26.08 3.13
N VAL A 458 -0.65 26.13 1.86
CA VAL A 458 0.74 25.90 1.45
C VAL A 458 1.30 27.19 0.88
N SER A 459 2.53 27.53 1.26
CA SER A 459 3.29 28.65 0.71
C SER A 459 4.77 28.31 0.56
N GLY A 460 5.50 29.10 -0.22
CA GLY A 460 6.95 28.94 -0.43
C GLY A 460 7.37 28.77 -1.89
N PHE A 461 6.42 28.75 -2.84
CA PHE A 461 6.73 28.55 -4.26
C PHE A 461 7.29 29.81 -4.94
N ASN A 462 7.07 30.97 -4.32
CA ASN A 462 7.50 32.27 -4.85
C ASN A 462 8.82 32.77 -4.25
N SER A 463 9.48 32.01 -3.38
CA SER A 463 10.83 32.34 -2.93
C SER A 463 11.85 31.98 -4.01
N ARG A 464 11.88 32.78 -5.09
CA ARG A 464 13.15 32.96 -5.80
C ARG A 464 14.13 33.53 -4.76
N SER A 465 15.06 32.70 -4.32
CA SER A 465 16.38 33.15 -3.89
C SER A 465 17.10 33.74 -5.11
N ALA A 466 16.60 34.89 -5.59
CA ALA A 466 17.41 35.78 -6.38
C ALA A 466 18.52 36.23 -5.44
N GLY A 467 19.73 35.72 -5.67
CA GLY A 467 20.96 36.40 -5.25
C GLY A 467 21.02 37.77 -5.92
N LEU A 468 20.18 38.70 -5.48
CA LEU A 468 20.33 40.11 -5.74
C LEU A 468 21.38 40.59 -4.74
N ASN A 469 22.64 40.53 -5.17
CA ASN A 469 23.62 41.49 -4.67
C ASN A 469 23.10 42.86 -5.07
N LEU A 470 22.36 43.51 -4.16
CA LEU A 470 22.09 44.93 -4.26
C LEU A 470 23.42 45.64 -3.96
N ASP A 471 24.15 45.97 -5.03
CA ASP A 471 25.14 47.03 -4.97
C ASP A 471 24.38 48.33 -4.64
N PRO A 472 24.71 49.05 -3.55
CA PRO A 472 24.03 50.30 -3.18
C PRO A 472 24.19 51.43 -4.21
N SER A 473 24.92 51.22 -5.31
CA SER A 473 25.19 52.24 -6.33
C SER A 473 24.32 52.17 -7.60
N ASP A 474 23.53 51.11 -7.81
CA ASP A 474 22.64 51.01 -8.97
C ASP A 474 21.26 51.64 -8.67
N GLY A 475 21.18 52.95 -8.86
CA GLY A 475 19.93 53.69 -8.88
C GLY A 475 19.08 53.32 -10.09
N ILE A 476 18.12 52.42 -9.92
CA ILE A 476 17.10 52.14 -10.95
C ILE A 476 15.89 53.05 -10.70
N ALA A 477 15.60 53.91 -11.68
CA ALA A 477 14.41 54.73 -11.72
C ALA A 477 13.15 53.85 -11.85
N VAL A 478 12.18 54.05 -10.96
CA VAL A 478 10.87 53.41 -11.02
C VAL A 478 10.04 54.11 -12.10
N ASP A 479 9.68 53.39 -13.16
CA ASP A 479 8.70 53.84 -14.15
C ASP A 479 7.30 53.41 -13.69
N ASP A 480 6.58 54.34 -13.05
CA ASP A 480 5.20 54.19 -12.58
C ASP A 480 4.22 54.20 -13.76
N LYS A 481 4.14 53.12 -14.55
CA LYS A 481 3.01 52.88 -15.47
C LYS A 481 2.68 51.41 -15.67
N ALA A 482 1.96 50.84 -14.71
CA ALA A 482 0.98 49.78 -14.96
C ALA A 482 -0.10 49.79 -13.87
N SER A 483 -0.81 50.92 -13.73
CA SER A 483 -2.11 50.97 -13.06
C SER A 483 -3.18 50.79 -14.12
N GLU A 484 -3.87 49.66 -14.12
CA GLU A 484 -5.28 49.56 -14.50
C GLU A 484 -5.82 48.20 -14.04
N SER A 485 -6.23 48.17 -12.77
CA SER A 485 -7.18 47.19 -12.25
C SER A 485 -8.58 47.59 -12.69
N PRO A 486 -9.46 46.63 -12.99
CA PRO A 486 -10.87 46.80 -12.68
C PRO A 486 -11.28 45.67 -11.73
N VAL A 487 -11.36 45.96 -10.44
CA VAL A 487 -12.55 45.84 -9.58
C VAL A 487 -12.12 46.35 -8.20
N ASP A 488 -12.69 47.47 -7.79
CA ASP A 488 -12.59 48.01 -6.43
C ASP A 488 -13.45 47.13 -5.52
N PHE A 489 -12.85 46.45 -4.53
CA PHE A 489 -13.58 45.73 -3.50
C PHE A 489 -13.20 46.32 -2.15
N ASP A 490 -13.99 47.30 -1.73
CA ASP A 490 -13.90 47.94 -0.42
C ASP A 490 -14.65 47.05 0.59
N GLY A 491 -13.91 46.43 1.51
CA GLY A 491 -14.43 45.47 2.48
C GLY A 491 -13.45 45.23 3.63
N ASP A 492 -13.70 45.92 4.74
CA ASP A 492 -13.04 45.75 6.03
C ASP A 492 -13.12 44.29 6.52
N TYR A 493 -11.99 43.58 6.53
CA TYR A 493 -11.87 42.24 7.08
C TYR A 493 -11.48 42.28 8.55
N SER A 494 -12.42 42.73 9.38
CA SER A 494 -12.44 42.37 10.80
C SER A 494 -13.60 41.40 11.07
N ALA A 495 -13.22 40.13 11.27
CA ALA A 495 -14.06 39.04 11.79
C ALA A 495 -15.32 38.65 10.98
N LYS A 496 -15.32 37.45 10.37
CA LYS A 496 -16.42 36.45 10.48
C LYS A 496 -16.16 35.13 9.74
N THR A 497 -16.15 34.06 10.54
CA THR A 497 -16.68 32.69 10.36
C THR A 497 -16.31 31.82 9.15
N SER A 498 -15.88 30.60 9.47
CA SER A 498 -15.61 29.40 8.66
C SER A 498 -16.67 28.98 7.62
N SER A 499 -17.81 29.67 7.53
CA SER A 499 -18.90 29.35 6.59
C SER A 499 -18.67 29.86 5.17
N GLU A 500 -17.88 30.91 4.96
CA GLU A 500 -17.66 31.47 3.61
C GLU A 500 -16.60 30.69 2.83
N VAL A 501 -15.54 30.22 3.50
CA VAL A 501 -14.56 29.30 2.91
C VAL A 501 -15.23 27.96 2.55
N LEU A 502 -16.12 27.44 3.40
CA LEU A 502 -16.89 26.22 3.09
C LEU A 502 -17.82 26.43 1.89
N ARG A 503 -18.47 27.60 1.75
CA ARG A 503 -19.29 27.94 0.58
C ARG A 503 -18.47 28.10 -0.70
N TRP A 504 -17.26 28.65 -0.61
CA TRP A 504 -16.35 28.81 -1.75
C TRP A 504 -15.79 27.46 -2.22
N VAL A 505 -15.42 26.59 -1.28
CA VAL A 505 -14.95 25.22 -1.58
C VAL A 505 -16.08 24.35 -2.14
N LEU A 506 -17.30 24.43 -1.59
CA LEU A 506 -18.47 23.75 -2.16
C LEU A 506 -18.84 24.29 -3.56
N ALA A 507 -18.62 25.57 -3.84
CA ALA A 507 -18.85 26.15 -5.16
C ALA A 507 -17.85 25.63 -6.22
N LEU A 508 -16.59 25.36 -5.86
CA LEU A 508 -15.63 24.71 -6.75
C LEU A 508 -16.07 23.29 -7.16
N PHE A 509 -16.73 22.54 -6.26
CA PHE A 509 -17.24 21.20 -6.58
C PHE A 509 -18.50 21.19 -7.45
N SER A 510 -19.31 22.26 -7.43
CA SER A 510 -20.46 22.40 -8.34
C SER A 510 -20.05 22.62 -9.81
N GLY A 511 -18.78 22.95 -10.07
CA GLY A 511 -18.23 23.16 -11.41
C GLY A 511 -17.58 21.94 -12.06
N LEU A 512 -17.36 20.83 -11.33
CA LEU A 512 -16.65 19.64 -11.86
C LEU A 512 -17.37 18.29 -11.62
N GLY A 513 -18.58 18.27 -11.06
CA GLY A 513 -19.30 17.04 -10.76
C GLY A 513 -20.79 17.12 -11.07
N LEU A 514 -21.16 17.04 -12.35
CA LEU A 514 -22.52 16.77 -12.78
C LEU A 514 -22.46 15.70 -13.87
N MET A 515 -23.19 14.60 -13.64
CA MET A 515 -23.36 13.35 -14.42
C MET A 515 -22.67 12.17 -13.67
N VAL A 516 -23.28 11.13 -13.10
CA VAL A 516 -24.62 10.51 -12.97
C VAL A 516 -24.47 9.54 -11.76
N GLY A 517 -25.40 9.20 -10.88
CA GLY A 517 -26.82 9.48 -10.75
C GLY A 517 -27.30 8.95 -9.39
N LEU A 518 -28.34 9.57 -8.85
CA LEU A 518 -29.13 9.01 -7.75
C LEU A 518 -30.59 9.34 -8.07
N ALA A 519 -31.24 8.37 -8.70
CA ALA A 519 -32.68 8.28 -8.74
C ALA A 519 -33.11 7.22 -7.74
N ILE A 520 -34.23 7.48 -7.07
CA ILE A 520 -35.06 6.57 -6.24
C ILE A 520 -34.60 6.51 -4.77
N ALA A 521 -35.44 6.73 -3.75
CA ALA A 521 -36.79 7.29 -3.68
C ALA A 521 -37.10 7.70 -2.23
N VAL A 522 -38.02 8.66 -2.13
CA VAL A 522 -38.77 9.09 -0.96
C VAL A 522 -39.56 7.93 -0.33
N LEU A 523 -39.31 7.64 0.94
CA LEU A 523 -40.30 7.56 2.03
C LEU A 523 -39.60 7.52 3.39
#